data_AF-A0A5C6QB37-F1
#
_entry.id   AF-A0A5C6QB37-F1
#
_cell.length_a   1.000
_cell.length_b   1.000
_cell.length_c   1.000
_cell.angle_alpha   90.00
_cell.angle_beta   90.00
_cell.angle_gamma   90.00
#
_symmetry.space_group_name_H-M   'P 1'
#
loop_
_entity.id
_entity.type
_entity.pdbx_description
1 polymer ?
#
loop_
_entity_poly.entity_id
_entity_poly.type
_entity_poly.pdbx_seq_one_letter_code
_entity_poly.pdbx_strand_id
1 'polypeptide(L)'
;MKIIFTLLILLSLQTTVFANGIYQTSKQFISSSFNGDSPKSKALWLTDHDKVAISDIMSHEYNRLRVRYWQQENTTVWVLEEIGKEQPITIGVHIKDEQVVDLKVLVYRESRGDEVRHDFFTDQFKSASLTKENMLNQHIDGITGATMSVRALTKVARLALWLNKKVKV
;
A
#
# COMPACT_ATOMS: atom_id res chain seq x y z
N MET A 1 -57.85 -30.31 7.87
CA MET A 1 -58.01 -29.34 6.77
C MET A 1 -56.88 -28.32 6.88
N LYS A 2 -55.80 -28.57 6.15
CA LYS A 2 -55.29 -27.71 5.08
C LYS A 2 -54.49 -26.49 5.59
N ILE A 3 -53.18 -26.59 5.35
CA ILE A 3 -52.29 -25.50 4.91
C ILE A 3 -52.06 -24.46 6.02
N ILE A 4 -50.84 -24.32 6.56
CA ILE A 4 -49.92 -23.29 6.09
C ILE A 4 -48.51 -23.75 6.49
N PHE A 5 -47.90 -24.48 5.55
CA PHE A 5 -46.46 -24.69 5.46
C PHE A 5 -45.96 -23.51 4.63
N THR A 6 -45.85 -22.32 5.23
CA THR A 6 -45.42 -21.12 4.48
C THR A 6 -44.29 -20.42 5.23
N LEU A 7 -43.08 -20.90 4.92
CA LEU A 7 -42.02 -20.06 4.40
C LEU A 7 -41.58 -18.89 5.30
N LEU A 8 -40.91 -19.21 6.42
CA LEU A 8 -40.02 -18.24 7.07
C LEU A 8 -38.63 -18.27 6.39
N ILE A 9 -38.60 -18.04 5.07
CA ILE A 9 -37.37 -17.66 4.38
C ILE A 9 -37.25 -16.15 4.57
N LEU A 10 -36.79 -15.75 5.76
CA LEU A 10 -36.32 -14.39 5.97
C LEU A 10 -35.01 -14.27 5.20
N LEU A 11 -35.16 -13.87 3.94
CA LEU A 11 -34.10 -13.60 2.99
C LEU A 11 -33.18 -12.53 3.59
N SER A 12 -32.09 -12.96 4.22
CA SER A 12 -31.00 -12.10 4.64
C SER A 12 -30.33 -11.55 3.39
N LEU A 13 -30.90 -10.48 2.80
CA LEU A 13 -30.20 -9.65 1.84
C LEU A 13 -29.02 -9.02 2.58
N GLN A 14 -27.86 -9.65 2.48
CA GLN A 14 -26.61 -9.02 2.83
C GLN A 14 -26.35 -7.92 1.80
N THR A 15 -26.74 -6.69 2.14
CA THR A 15 -26.29 -5.52 1.37
C THR A 15 -24.78 -5.41 1.60
N THR A 16 -23.99 -5.85 0.62
CA THR A 16 -22.56 -5.54 0.59
C THR A 16 -22.42 -4.03 0.44
N VAL A 17 -22.16 -3.35 1.55
CA VAL A 17 -21.73 -1.95 1.55
C VAL A 17 -20.36 -1.92 0.87
N PHE A 18 -20.33 -1.57 -0.41
CA PHE A 18 -19.09 -1.18 -1.06
C PHE A 18 -18.70 0.18 -0.48
N ALA A 19 -17.74 0.20 0.44
CA ALA A 19 -17.13 1.44 0.86
C ALA A 19 -16.41 2.03 -0.37
N ASN A 20 -16.94 3.15 -0.87
CA ASN A 20 -16.35 3.87 -1.99
C ASN A 20 -14.86 4.10 -1.75
N GLY A 21 -14.03 3.80 -2.76
CA GLY A 21 -12.59 4.02 -2.71
C GLY A 21 -11.75 2.88 -2.13
N ILE A 22 -12.33 1.77 -1.65
CA ILE A 22 -11.56 0.56 -1.31
C ILE A 22 -11.44 -0.33 -2.56
N TYR A 23 -10.27 -0.37 -3.17
CA TYR A 23 -10.00 -1.21 -4.35
C TYR A 23 -9.53 -2.61 -3.98
N GLN A 24 -8.75 -2.72 -2.91
CA GLN A 24 -8.27 -3.98 -2.37
C GLN A 24 -8.01 -3.80 -0.87
N THR A 25 -8.46 -4.73 -0.03
CA THR A 25 -8.14 -4.66 1.40
C THR A 25 -6.67 -4.98 1.64
N SER A 26 -6.08 -4.42 2.69
CA SER A 26 -4.69 -4.74 3.08
C SER A 26 -4.49 -6.25 3.29
N LYS A 27 -5.48 -6.94 3.87
CA LYS A 27 -5.44 -8.40 4.06
C LYS A 27 -5.36 -9.14 2.73
N GLN A 28 -6.16 -8.75 1.74
CA GLN A 28 -6.12 -9.34 0.40
C GLN A 28 -4.76 -9.08 -0.28
N PHE A 29 -4.24 -7.85 -0.20
CA PHE A 29 -2.94 -7.52 -0.77
C PHE A 29 -1.81 -8.36 -0.15
N ILE A 30 -1.72 -8.38 1.18
CA ILE A 30 -0.74 -9.18 1.92
C ILE A 30 -0.84 -10.66 1.51
N SER A 31 -2.06 -11.22 1.52
CA SER A 31 -2.26 -12.62 1.15
C SER A 31 -1.83 -12.92 -0.28
N SER A 32 -2.17 -12.05 -1.24
CA SER A 32 -1.75 -12.22 -2.64
C SER A 32 -0.23 -12.12 -2.83
N SER A 33 0.46 -11.28 -2.05
CA SER A 33 1.92 -11.15 -2.12
C SER A 33 2.67 -12.39 -1.63
N PHE A 34 2.04 -13.20 -0.77
CA PHE A 34 2.60 -14.45 -0.24
C PHE A 34 1.89 -15.70 -0.78
N ASN A 35 1.38 -15.66 -2.02
CA ASN A 35 0.73 -16.79 -2.69
C ASN A 35 -0.43 -17.45 -1.91
N GLY A 36 -1.18 -16.64 -1.16
CA GLY A 36 -2.29 -17.09 -0.33
C GLY A 36 -1.96 -17.17 1.17
N ASP A 37 -0.69 -17.24 1.54
CA ASP A 37 -0.27 -17.22 2.94
C ASP A 37 -0.47 -15.85 3.58
N SER A 38 -0.60 -15.80 4.90
CA SER A 38 -0.69 -14.55 5.65
C SER A 38 0.23 -14.63 6.86
N PRO A 39 1.54 -14.34 6.69
CA PRO A 39 2.47 -14.36 7.81
C PRO A 39 2.02 -13.40 8.93
N LYS A 40 2.49 -13.65 10.16
CA LYS A 40 2.21 -12.73 11.27
C LYS A 40 2.94 -11.40 11.02
N SER A 41 2.25 -10.29 11.27
CA SER A 41 2.87 -8.97 11.15
C SER A 41 3.99 -8.80 12.17
N LYS A 42 5.10 -8.21 11.74
CA LYS A 42 6.20 -7.72 12.57
C LYS A 42 6.09 -6.20 12.74
N ALA A 43 6.90 -5.64 13.62
CA ALA A 43 6.99 -4.19 13.83
C ALA A 43 8.44 -3.74 13.84
N LEU A 44 8.78 -2.77 12.98
CA LEU A 44 10.05 -2.06 12.98
C LEU A 44 9.91 -0.81 13.84
N TRP A 45 10.63 -0.75 14.96
CA TRP A 45 10.69 0.44 15.81
C TRP A 45 11.64 1.48 15.19
N LEU A 46 11.20 2.73 15.13
CA LEU A 46 11.94 3.82 14.51
C LEU A 46 12.73 4.60 15.55
N THR A 47 14.01 4.77 15.28
CA THR A 47 14.89 5.69 16.03
C THR A 47 14.67 7.13 15.57
N ASP A 48 15.19 8.11 16.31
CA ASP A 48 15.10 9.51 15.88
C ASP A 48 15.89 9.78 14.59
N HIS A 49 17.01 9.08 14.38
CA HIS A 49 17.73 9.13 13.10
C HIS A 49 16.88 8.58 11.95
N ASP A 50 16.11 7.51 12.17
CA ASP A 50 15.21 6.97 11.15
C ASP A 50 14.13 7.98 10.77
N LYS A 51 13.57 8.71 11.75
CA LYS A 51 12.56 9.74 11.49
C LYS A 51 13.10 10.89 10.65
N VAL A 52 14.37 11.27 10.82
CA VAL A 52 15.02 12.29 9.97
C VAL A 52 15.07 11.82 8.53
N ALA A 53 15.62 10.62 8.27
CA ALA A 53 15.70 10.07 6.93
C ALA A 53 14.32 9.86 6.27
N ILE A 54 13.33 9.42 7.05
CA ILE A 54 11.95 9.28 6.56
C ILE A 54 11.37 10.66 6.22
N SER A 55 11.61 11.68 7.05
CA SER A 55 11.11 13.04 6.80
C SER A 55 11.70 13.64 5.52
N ASP A 56 12.96 13.34 5.20
CA ASP A 56 13.58 13.73 3.93
C ASP A 56 12.91 13.05 2.73
N ILE A 57 12.59 11.75 2.85
CA ILE A 57 11.89 10.99 1.80
C ILE A 57 10.46 11.52 1.60
N MET A 58 9.76 11.76 2.71
CA MET A 58 8.34 12.10 2.74
C MET A 58 8.09 13.60 2.59
N SER A 59 9.11 14.44 2.75
CA SER A 59 9.00 15.91 2.74
C SER A 59 8.01 16.47 3.77
N HIS A 60 7.81 15.75 4.88
CA HIS A 60 7.05 16.18 6.06
C HIS A 60 7.48 15.32 7.26
N GLU A 61 7.15 15.75 8.47
CA GLU A 61 7.51 15.01 9.69
C GLU A 61 6.84 13.63 9.77
N TYR A 62 7.57 12.64 10.27
CA TYR A 62 7.06 11.29 10.47
C TYR A 62 6.96 10.91 11.95
N ASN A 63 5.75 11.05 12.50
CA ASN A 63 5.51 10.97 13.94
C ASN A 63 5.15 9.57 14.47
N ARG A 64 5.30 8.51 13.66
CA ARG A 64 5.00 7.13 14.09
C ARG A 64 6.19 6.54 14.84
N LEU A 65 5.94 5.81 15.94
CA LEU A 65 6.98 5.12 16.72
C LEU A 65 7.48 3.82 16.07
N ARG A 66 6.62 3.18 15.28
CA ARG A 66 6.91 1.92 14.62
C ARG A 66 6.11 1.77 13.34
N VAL A 67 6.65 0.98 12.41
CA VAL A 67 5.98 0.61 11.16
C VAL A 67 5.72 -0.89 11.16
N ARG A 68 4.48 -1.29 10.86
CA ARG A 68 4.12 -2.70 10.71
C ARG A 68 4.48 -3.18 9.32
N TYR A 69 4.98 -4.40 9.24
CA TYR A 69 5.31 -5.06 7.98
C TYR A 69 5.05 -6.56 8.09
N TRP A 70 5.03 -7.22 6.94
CA TRP A 70 4.92 -8.66 6.82
C TRP A 70 6.14 -9.17 6.08
N GLN A 71 6.63 -10.35 6.45
CA GLN A 71 7.85 -10.89 5.88
C GLN A 71 7.78 -12.42 5.86
N GLN A 72 8.27 -12.98 4.77
CA GLN A 72 8.52 -14.41 4.57
C GLN A 72 9.72 -14.53 3.64
N GLU A 73 10.75 -15.26 4.07
CA GLU A 73 12.00 -15.40 3.32
C GLU A 73 12.56 -14.03 2.88
N ASN A 74 12.83 -13.88 1.58
CA ASN A 74 13.35 -12.67 0.96
C ASN A 74 12.32 -11.64 0.51
N THR A 75 11.09 -11.82 0.97
CA THR A 75 9.97 -10.97 0.61
C THR A 75 9.47 -10.20 1.82
N THR A 76 9.21 -8.90 1.62
CA THR A 76 8.48 -8.06 2.58
C THR A 76 7.27 -7.40 1.93
N VAL A 77 6.26 -7.14 2.75
CA VAL A 77 5.07 -6.38 2.35
C VAL A 77 4.85 -5.24 3.33
N TRP A 78 4.65 -4.05 2.77
CA TRP A 78 4.42 -2.80 3.48
C TRP A 78 3.06 -2.26 3.09
N VAL A 79 2.29 -1.82 4.08
CA VAL A 79 1.04 -1.09 3.86
C VAL A 79 1.20 0.26 4.53
N LEU A 80 1.35 1.29 3.71
CA LEU A 80 1.72 2.64 4.12
C LEU A 80 0.65 3.63 3.68
N GLU A 81 0.65 4.80 4.33
CA GLU A 81 -0.27 5.88 4.01
C GLU A 81 0.52 7.12 3.69
N GLU A 82 0.08 7.85 2.67
CA GLU A 82 0.60 9.17 2.32
C GLU A 82 -0.53 10.08 1.88
N ILE A 83 -0.43 11.37 2.20
CA ILE A 83 -1.42 12.36 1.77
C ILE A 83 -1.24 12.60 0.27
N GLY A 84 -2.34 12.46 -0.49
CA GLY A 84 -2.40 12.86 -1.88
C GLY A 84 -2.45 14.38 -1.99
N LYS A 85 -3.64 14.91 -2.27
CA LYS A 85 -3.86 16.37 -2.29
C LYS A 85 -4.28 16.86 -0.90
N GLU A 86 -5.26 16.18 -0.32
CA GLU A 86 -5.96 16.53 0.92
C GLU A 86 -6.30 15.30 1.78
N GLN A 87 -6.41 14.10 1.18
CA GLN A 87 -6.83 12.86 1.83
C GLN A 87 -5.73 11.78 1.77
N PRO A 88 -5.68 10.87 2.76
CA PRO A 88 -4.71 9.79 2.75
C PRO A 88 -5.03 8.75 1.68
N ILE A 89 -3.97 8.30 0.99
CA ILE A 89 -3.97 7.16 0.09
C ILE A 89 -3.31 6.00 0.83
N THR A 90 -3.98 4.84 0.88
CA THR A 90 -3.40 3.62 1.46
C THR A 90 -2.77 2.82 0.33
N ILE A 91 -1.46 2.56 0.41
CA ILE A 91 -0.65 1.97 -0.65
C ILE A 91 0.03 0.70 -0.12
N GLY A 92 -0.10 -0.38 -0.87
CA GLY A 92 0.60 -1.63 -0.65
C GLY A 92 1.86 -1.70 -1.50
N VAL A 93 2.98 -2.10 -0.90
CA VAL A 93 4.24 -2.34 -1.61
C VAL A 93 4.76 -3.72 -1.25
N HIS A 94 4.91 -4.57 -2.26
CA HIS A 94 5.50 -5.89 -2.18
C HIS A 94 6.93 -5.82 -2.71
N ILE A 95 7.89 -6.17 -1.87
CA ILE A 95 9.33 -6.12 -2.19
C ILE A 95 9.90 -7.53 -2.09
N LYS A 96 10.71 -7.91 -3.07
CA LYS A 96 11.51 -9.13 -3.08
C LYS A 96 12.90 -8.81 -3.60
N ASP A 97 13.94 -9.35 -2.98
CA ASP A 97 15.34 -9.16 -3.43
C ASP A 97 15.70 -7.67 -3.61
N GLU A 98 15.31 -6.85 -2.61
CA GLU A 98 15.50 -5.39 -2.56
C GLU A 98 14.81 -4.59 -3.68
N GLN A 99 13.93 -5.23 -4.45
CA GLN A 99 13.23 -4.63 -5.57
C GLN A 99 11.72 -4.70 -5.38
N VAL A 100 11.00 -3.68 -5.86
CA VAL A 100 9.54 -3.70 -5.89
C VAL A 100 9.06 -4.75 -6.89
N VAL A 101 8.27 -5.71 -6.41
CA VAL A 101 7.57 -6.70 -7.24
C VAL A 101 6.20 -6.20 -7.66
N ASP A 102 5.50 -5.54 -6.73
CA ASP A 102 4.16 -5.00 -6.95
C ASP A 102 3.93 -3.78 -6.06
N LEU A 103 3.21 -2.80 -6.59
CA LEU A 103 2.76 -1.62 -5.86
C LEU A 103 1.30 -1.37 -6.23
N LYS A 104 0.41 -1.28 -5.25
CA LYS A 104 -1.01 -1.07 -5.48
C LYS A 104 -1.59 0.01 -4.59
N VAL A 105 -2.51 0.80 -5.16
CA VAL A 105 -3.41 1.65 -4.37
C VAL A 105 -4.50 0.76 -3.79
N LEU A 106 -4.54 0.64 -2.46
CA LEU A 106 -5.49 -0.19 -1.72
C LEU A 106 -6.77 0.59 -1.38
N VAL A 107 -6.59 1.83 -0.92
CA VAL A 107 -7.69 2.74 -0.59
C VAL A 107 -7.37 4.15 -1.10
N TYR A 108 -8.33 4.77 -1.78
CA TYR A 108 -8.23 6.11 -2.33
C TYR A 108 -9.46 6.93 -1.96
N ARG A 109 -9.25 8.14 -1.44
CA ARG A 109 -10.29 8.94 -0.78
C ARG A 109 -10.48 10.33 -1.37
N GLU A 110 -9.79 10.63 -2.47
CA GLU A 110 -9.90 11.91 -3.17
C GLU A 110 -10.95 11.84 -4.28
N SER A 111 -11.40 13.01 -4.73
CA SER A 111 -12.37 13.13 -5.82
C SER A 111 -11.78 12.86 -7.21
N ARG A 112 -10.47 13.05 -7.40
CA ARG A 112 -9.76 12.96 -8.68
C ARG A 112 -8.31 12.56 -8.44
N GLY A 113 -7.67 12.00 -9.47
CA GLY A 113 -6.30 11.54 -9.38
C GLY A 113 -6.19 10.07 -9.03
N ASP A 114 -7.30 9.31 -9.07
CA ASP A 114 -7.33 7.86 -8.83
C ASP A 114 -6.76 7.07 -10.02
N GLU A 115 -6.45 7.72 -11.13
CA GLU A 115 -5.83 7.12 -12.31
C GLU A 115 -4.52 6.39 -11.95
N VAL A 116 -3.83 6.85 -10.89
CA VAL A 116 -2.62 6.20 -10.35
C VAL A 116 -2.84 4.79 -9.80
N ARG A 117 -4.09 4.33 -9.65
CA ARG A 117 -4.40 2.98 -9.16
C ARG A 117 -4.26 1.91 -10.23
N HIS A 118 -4.24 2.30 -11.50
CA HIS A 118 -4.27 1.37 -12.62
C HIS A 118 -2.89 0.82 -12.93
N ASP A 119 -2.87 -0.43 -13.42
CA ASP A 119 -1.64 -1.15 -13.74
C ASP A 119 -0.74 -0.39 -14.72
N PHE A 120 -1.31 0.35 -15.69
CA PHE A 120 -0.52 1.17 -16.63
C PHE A 120 0.41 2.17 -15.94
N PHE A 121 0.03 2.65 -14.74
CA PHE A 121 0.85 3.54 -13.95
C PHE A 121 1.70 2.77 -12.94
N THR A 122 1.10 1.86 -12.16
CA THR A 122 1.82 1.18 -11.08
C THR A 122 2.90 0.20 -11.56
N ASP A 123 2.79 -0.30 -12.79
CA ASP A 123 3.81 -1.16 -13.40
C ASP A 123 5.15 -0.46 -13.58
N GLN A 124 5.17 0.88 -13.62
CA GLN A 124 6.40 1.67 -13.65
C GLN A 124 7.25 1.50 -12.38
N PHE A 125 6.68 0.99 -11.28
CA PHE A 125 7.43 0.71 -10.05
C PHE A 125 8.06 -0.68 -10.02
N LYS A 126 7.69 -1.59 -10.94
CA LYS A 126 8.26 -2.94 -10.97
C LYS A 126 9.78 -2.86 -11.18
N SER A 127 10.52 -3.69 -10.43
CA SER A 127 11.98 -3.73 -10.39
C SER A 127 12.66 -2.44 -9.89
N ALA A 128 11.88 -1.47 -9.37
CA ALA A 128 12.46 -0.28 -8.76
C ALA A 128 13.27 -0.66 -7.51
N SER A 129 14.45 -0.07 -7.38
CA SER A 129 15.32 -0.17 -6.21
C SER A 129 15.82 1.22 -5.78
N LEU A 130 16.43 1.30 -4.60
CA LEU A 130 17.01 2.57 -4.11
C LEU A 130 18.46 2.73 -4.51
N THR A 131 18.79 3.90 -5.07
CA THR A 131 20.16 4.40 -5.22
C THR A 131 20.79 4.71 -3.86
N LYS A 132 22.07 5.12 -3.85
CA LYS A 132 22.79 5.52 -2.63
C LYS A 132 22.17 6.76 -1.97
N GLU A 133 21.53 7.61 -2.75
CA GLU A 133 20.88 8.86 -2.35
C GLU A 133 19.40 8.65 -1.96
N ASN A 134 18.96 7.40 -1.79
CA ASN A 134 17.57 7.05 -1.50
C ASN A 134 16.57 7.57 -2.56
N MET A 135 17.00 7.61 -3.82
CA MET A 135 16.14 7.84 -4.98
C MET A 135 15.78 6.51 -5.63
N LEU A 136 14.68 6.47 -6.38
CA LEU A 136 14.42 5.32 -7.24
C LEU A 136 15.48 5.30 -8.36
N ASN A 137 15.95 4.11 -8.72
CA ASN A 137 16.87 3.89 -9.84
C ASN A 137 16.23 4.12 -11.22
N GLN A 138 14.92 4.34 -11.27
CA GLN A 138 14.16 4.58 -12.50
C GLN A 138 13.21 5.76 -12.38
N HIS A 139 12.90 6.36 -13.51
CA HIS A 139 11.94 7.46 -13.60
C HIS A 139 10.50 6.93 -13.55
N ILE A 140 9.61 7.72 -12.94
CA ILE A 140 8.16 7.45 -12.91
C ILE A 140 7.47 8.60 -13.63
N ASP A 141 6.88 8.30 -14.78
CA ASP A 141 6.12 9.24 -15.58
C ASP A 141 4.88 9.72 -14.82
N GLY A 142 4.58 11.01 -14.97
CA GLY A 142 3.41 11.62 -14.35
C GLY A 142 2.10 11.24 -15.05
N ILE A 143 0.99 11.48 -14.35
CA ILE A 143 -0.35 11.50 -14.93
C ILE A 143 -0.88 12.95 -14.84
N THR A 144 -1.32 13.50 -15.97
CA THR A 144 -1.92 14.83 -16.03
C THR A 144 -3.11 14.91 -15.07
N GLY A 145 -3.13 15.94 -14.22
CA GLY A 145 -4.20 16.12 -13.23
C GLY A 145 -4.05 15.30 -11.94
N ALA A 146 -3.06 14.41 -11.85
CA ALA A 146 -2.83 13.54 -10.69
C ALA A 146 -1.43 13.71 -10.06
N THR A 147 -0.76 14.85 -10.28
CA THR A 147 0.62 15.11 -9.83
C THR A 147 0.85 14.82 -8.34
N MET A 148 -0.10 15.19 -7.48
CA MET A 148 0.00 14.95 -6.03
C MET A 148 -0.11 13.47 -5.68
N SER A 149 -1.02 12.73 -6.34
CA SER A 149 -1.14 11.27 -6.20
C SER A 149 0.12 10.56 -6.68
N VAL A 150 0.69 10.96 -7.82
CA VAL A 150 1.94 10.42 -8.36
C VAL A 150 3.07 10.61 -7.34
N ARG A 151 3.22 11.83 -6.80
CA ARG A 151 4.21 12.12 -5.77
C ARG A 151 4.02 11.26 -4.52
N ALA A 152 2.79 11.08 -4.07
CA ALA A 152 2.48 10.24 -2.91
C ALA A 152 2.94 8.79 -3.11
N LEU A 153 2.60 8.18 -4.26
CA LEU A 153 3.03 6.82 -4.57
C LEU A 153 4.56 6.70 -4.68
N THR A 154 5.22 7.68 -5.31
CA THR A 154 6.68 7.70 -5.43
C THR A 154 7.37 7.82 -4.07
N LYS A 155 6.88 8.67 -3.17
CA LYS A 155 7.39 8.76 -1.79
C LYS A 155 7.21 7.44 -1.04
N VAL A 156 6.04 6.81 -1.15
CA VAL A 156 5.78 5.53 -0.49
C VAL A 156 6.65 4.40 -1.03
N ALA A 157 6.88 4.32 -2.34
CA ALA A 157 7.79 3.35 -2.92
C ALA A 157 9.21 3.51 -2.35
N ARG A 158 9.72 4.75 -2.31
CA ARG A 158 11.03 5.07 -1.73
C ARG A 158 11.09 4.71 -0.24
N LEU A 159 10.07 5.07 0.53
CA LEU A 159 9.98 4.77 1.95
C LEU A 159 9.96 3.26 2.21
N ALA A 160 9.14 2.50 1.48
CA ALA A 160 9.05 1.04 1.63
C ALA A 160 10.39 0.36 1.36
N LEU A 161 11.08 0.73 0.28
CA LEU A 161 12.41 0.21 -0.03
C LEU A 161 13.45 0.59 1.03
N TRP A 162 13.37 1.80 1.58
CA TRP A 162 14.28 2.25 2.64
C TRP A 162 14.06 1.47 3.94
N LEU A 163 12.79 1.27 4.32
CA LEU A 163 12.41 0.46 5.47
C LEU A 163 12.80 -1.02 5.26
N ASN A 164 12.70 -1.54 4.04
CA ASN A 164 13.12 -2.90 3.70
C ASN A 164 14.61 -3.14 4.03
N LYS A 165 15.49 -2.17 3.71
CA LYS A 165 16.92 -2.25 4.06
C LYS A 165 17.18 -2.34 5.57
N LYS A 166 16.26 -1.86 6.40
CA LYS A 166 16.37 -1.88 7.88
C LYS A 166 15.97 -3.22 8.48
N VAL A 167 15.08 -3.96 7.83
CA VAL A 167 14.56 -5.25 8.32
C VAL A 167 15.23 -6.44 7.65
N LYS A 168 16.43 -6.22 7.07
CA LYS A 168 17.26 -7.15 6.31
C LYS A 168 16.71 -8.58 6.31
N VAL A 169 16.24 -8.99 5.13
CA VAL A 169 16.21 -10.41 4.76
C VAL A 169 17.62 -10.97 4.91
#